data_AF-A0AAU1FHS1-F1
#
_entry.id   AF-A0AAU1FHS1-F1
#
_cell.length_a   1.000
_cell.length_b   1.000
_cell.length_c   1.000
_cell.angle_alpha   90.00
_cell.angle_beta   90.00
_cell.angle_gamma   90.00
#
_symmetry.space_group_name_H-M   'P 1'
#
loop_
_entity.id
_entity.type
_entity.pdbx_description
1 polymer ?
#
loop_
_entity_poly.entity_id
_entity_poly.type
_entity_poly.pdbx_seq_one_letter_code
_entity_poly.pdbx_strand_id
1 'polypeptide(L)' 'MGRTPGRACASYEAQYARSNEIVAAAALDDVGRHPDCRSGNADLRWVLIHLVEETGRHAGHADIVRELLDGAKGYY' A
#
# COMPACT_ATOMS: atom_id res chain seq x y z
N MET A 1 -18.63 3.64 -15.51
CA MET A 1 -17.53 3.23 -16.41
C MET A 1 -16.42 2.66 -15.52
N GLY A 2 -16.18 1.35 -15.55
CA GLY A 2 -15.27 0.67 -14.62
C GLY A 2 -13.81 1.09 -14.81
N ARG A 3 -13.05 1.18 -13.71
CA ARG A 3 -11.61 1.45 -13.75
C ARG A 3 -10.94 0.23 -14.40
N THR A 4 -10.15 0.43 -15.45
CA THR A 4 -9.42 -0.68 -16.09
C THR A 4 -8.22 -1.09 -15.22
N PRO A 5 -7.75 -2.35 -15.28
CA PRO A 5 -6.58 -2.80 -14.51
C PRO A 5 -5.34 -1.92 -14.75
N GLY A 6 -5.03 -1.60 -16.02
CA GLY A 6 -3.89 -0.74 -16.35
C GLY A 6 -3.98 0.67 -15.74
N ARG A 7 -5.19 1.26 -15.65
CA ARG A 7 -5.37 2.55 -14.97
C ARG A 7 -5.21 2.43 -13.46
N ALA A 8 -5.58 1.31 -12.86
CA ALA A 8 -5.37 1.06 -11.44
C ALA A 8 -3.87 0.93 -11.11
N CYS A 9 -3.11 0.16 -11.91
CA CYS A 9 -1.66 0.02 -11.76
C CYS A 9 -0.93 1.35 -11.90
N ALA A 10 -1.18 2.10 -12.98
CA ALA A 10 -0.56 3.42 -13.19
C ALA A 10 -0.89 4.41 -12.06
N SER A 11 -2.14 4.39 -11.55
CA SER A 11 -2.51 5.21 -10.40
C SER A 11 -1.75 4.79 -9.14
N TYR A 12 -1.54 3.50 -8.93
CA TYR A 12 -0.81 2.98 -7.77
C TYR A 12 0.67 3.38 -7.82
N GLU A 13 1.32 3.20 -8.98
CA GLU A 13 2.71 3.61 -9.20
C GLU A 13 2.93 5.11 -8.94
N ALA A 14 2.01 5.95 -9.42
CA ALA A 14 2.06 7.39 -9.16
C ALA A 14 1.92 7.74 -7.66
N GLN A 15 1.07 7.03 -6.91
CA GLN A 15 0.99 7.22 -5.45
C GLN A 15 2.23 6.72 -4.74
N TYR A 16 2.81 5.60 -5.19
CA TYR A 16 4.04 5.06 -4.62
C TYR A 16 5.21 6.04 -4.77
N ALA A 17 5.41 6.61 -5.97
CA ALA A 17 6.44 7.62 -6.21
C ALA A 17 6.27 8.84 -5.29
N ARG A 18 5.05 9.38 -5.20
CA ARG A 18 4.75 10.50 -4.30
C ARG A 18 4.98 10.16 -2.83
N SER A 19 4.62 8.95 -2.41
CA SER A 19 4.85 8.48 -1.04
C SER A 19 6.34 8.44 -0.73
N ASN A 20 7.18 7.97 -1.66
CA ASN A 20 8.63 7.92 -1.47
C ASN A 20 9.25 9.31 -1.31
N GLU A 21 8.80 10.30 -2.08
CA GLU A 21 9.23 11.69 -1.93
C GLU A 21 8.90 12.24 -0.54
N ILE A 22 7.69 11.97 -0.03
CA ILE A 22 7.26 12.39 1.31
C ILE A 22 8.09 11.71 2.40
N VAL A 23 8.28 10.40 2.30
CA VAL A 23 9.05 9.60 3.26
C VAL A 23 10.51 10.06 3.30
N ALA A 24 11.11 10.37 2.16
CA ALA A 24 12.50 10.83 2.08
C ALA A 24 12.72 12.21 2.73
N ALA A 25 11.66 13.01 2.87
CA ALA A 25 11.71 14.36 3.44
C ALA A 25 11.38 14.43 4.93
N ALA A 26 11.05 13.30 5.58
CA ALA A 26 10.56 13.24 6.95
C ALA A 26 11.43 12.32 7.83
N ALA A 27 11.46 12.60 9.13
CA ALA A 27 12.09 11.74 10.12
C ALA A 27 11.14 10.60 10.54
N LEU A 28 11.71 9.46 10.96
CA LEU A 28 10.91 8.30 11.34
C LEU A 28 10.05 8.53 12.60
N ASP A 29 10.41 9.50 13.43
CA ASP A 29 9.69 9.93 14.62
C ASP A 29 8.77 11.15 14.37
N ASP A 30 8.67 11.63 13.14
CA ASP A 30 7.69 12.66 12.78
C ASP A 30 6.26 12.11 12.96
N VAL A 31 5.45 12.85 13.71
CA VAL A 31 4.08 12.48 14.06
C VAL A 31 3.09 13.13 13.10
N GLY A 32 2.22 12.32 12.51
CA GLY A 32 1.12 12.78 11.66
C GLY A 32 0.16 13.73 12.42
N ARG A 33 -0.63 14.50 11.66
CA ARG A 33 -1.64 15.41 12.22
C ARG A 33 -2.97 15.34 11.49
N HIS A 34 -3.29 14.20 10.89
CA HIS A 34 -4.50 14.07 10.07
C HIS A 34 -5.73 13.87 10.98
N PRO A 35 -6.62 14.87 11.13
CA PRO A 35 -7.67 14.84 12.15
C PRO A 35 -8.70 13.73 11.91
N ASP A 36 -8.96 13.40 10.65
CA ASP A 36 -9.99 12.41 10.27
C ASP A 36 -9.43 11.00 10.05
N CYS A 37 -8.15 10.77 10.35
CA CYS A 37 -7.53 9.46 10.19
C CYS A 37 -7.37 8.80 11.56
N ARG A 38 -7.82 7.54 11.69
CA ARG A 38 -7.65 6.75 12.93
C ARG A 38 -6.18 6.69 13.38
N SER A 39 -5.27 6.54 12.42
CA SER A 39 -3.82 6.53 12.65
C SER A 39 -3.19 7.91 12.41
N GLY A 40 -4.01 8.97 12.45
CA GLY A 40 -3.61 10.33 12.11
C GLY A 40 -2.56 10.94 13.02
N ASN A 41 -2.34 10.35 14.20
CA ASN A 41 -1.34 10.75 15.19
C ASN A 41 -0.24 9.68 15.38
N ALA A 42 -0.10 8.73 14.45
CA ALA A 42 1.01 7.78 14.46
C ALA A 42 2.30 8.44 13.96
N ASP A 43 3.45 7.93 14.41
CA ASP A 43 4.74 8.30 13.83
C ASP A 43 4.98 7.63 12.46
N LEU A 44 5.88 8.20 11.66
CA LEU A 44 6.18 7.70 10.32
C LEU A 44 6.66 6.25 10.34
N ARG A 45 7.44 5.84 11.36
CA ARG A 45 7.89 4.46 11.53
C ARG A 45 6.71 3.49 11.63
N TRP A 46 5.73 3.79 12.47
CA TRP A 46 4.52 2.98 12.61
C TRP A 46 3.77 2.90 11.29
N VAL A 47 3.60 4.03 10.60
CA VAL A 47 2.91 4.09 9.30
C VAL A 47 3.59 3.19 8.27
N LEU A 48 4.92 3.24 8.17
CA LEU A 48 5.66 2.42 7.20
C LEU A 48 5.55 0.92 7.49
N ILE A 49 5.68 0.52 8.76
CA ILE A 49 5.51 -0.89 9.15
C ILE A 49 4.08 -1.37 8.85
N HIS A 50 3.09 -0.55 9.17
CA HIS A 50 1.70 -0.86 8.89
C HIS A 50 1.42 -0.97 7.38
N LEU A 51 2.01 -0.12 6.54
CA LEU A 51 1.87 -0.23 5.08
C LEU A 51 2.47 -1.53 4.52
N VAL A 52 3.59 -2.00 5.08
CA VAL A 52 4.18 -3.30 4.69
C VAL A 52 3.23 -4.45 5.05
N GLU A 53 2.70 -4.46 6.27
CA GLU A 53 1.72 -5.45 6.74
C GLU A 53 0.46 -5.47 5.83
N GLU A 54 -0.14 -4.30 5.64
CA GLU A 54 -1.39 -4.14 4.89
C GLU A 54 -1.21 -4.57 3.43
N THR A 55 -0.07 -4.19 2.82
CA THR A 55 0.29 -4.57 1.44
C THR A 55 0.50 -6.07 1.31
N GLY A 56 1.23 -6.70 2.23
CA GLY A 56 1.44 -8.15 2.23
C GLY A 56 0.12 -8.92 2.35
N ARG A 57 -0.77 -8.50 3.25
CA ARG A 57 -2.09 -9.09 3.41
C ARG A 57 -2.94 -8.99 2.14
N HIS A 58 -2.96 -7.83 1.48
CA HIS A 58 -3.71 -7.68 0.23
C HIS A 58 -3.08 -8.41 -0.95
N ALA A 59 -1.76 -8.44 -1.06
CA ALA A 59 -1.05 -9.19 -2.09
C ALA A 59 -1.36 -10.70 -1.98
N GLY A 60 -1.33 -11.25 -0.76
CA GLY A 60 -1.72 -12.65 -0.52
C GLY A 60 -3.17 -12.94 -0.91
N HIS A 61 -4.11 -12.06 -0.57
CA HIS A 61 -5.51 -12.21 -1.01
C HIS A 61 -5.66 -12.15 -2.53
N ALA A 62 -4.94 -11.24 -3.20
CA ALA A 62 -4.97 -11.10 -4.65
C ALA A 62 -4.35 -12.33 -5.34
N ASP A 63 -3.30 -12.91 -4.78
CA ASP A 63 -2.69 -14.13 -5.29
C ASP A 63 -3.64 -15.31 -5.22
N ILE A 64 -4.32 -15.53 -4.07
CA ILE A 64 -5.36 -16.57 -3.94
C ILE A 64 -6.44 -16.41 -5.01
N VAL A 65 -6.91 -15.18 -5.26
CA VAL A 65 -7.91 -14.92 -6.31
C VAL A 65 -7.35 -15.26 -7.69
N ARG A 66 -6.09 -14.90 -7.98
CA ARG A 66 -5.41 -15.25 -9.24
C ARG A 66 -5.32 -16.77 -9.40
N GLU A 67 -4.86 -17.50 -8.39
CA GLU A 67 -4.75 -18.97 -8.40
C GLU A 67 -6.10 -19.65 -8.67
N LEU A 68 -7.19 -19.12 -8.10
CA LEU A 68 -8.54 -19.63 -8.33
C LEU A 68 -9.03 -19.40 -9.76
N LEU A 69 -8.54 -18.36 -10.44
CA LEU A 69 -8.93 -18.01 -11.80
C LEU A 69 -8.15 -18.77 -12.87
N ASP A 70 -6.84 -18.96 -12.67
CA ASP A 70 -5.94 -19.56 -13.67
C ASP A 70 -5.51 -21.01 -13.35
N GLY A 71 -5.76 -21.49 -12.14
CA GLY A 71 -5.39 -22.84 -11.68
C GLY A 71 -3.89 -23.03 -11.42
N ALA A 72 -3.07 -21.99 -11.60
CA ALA A 72 -1.65 -22.00 -11.31
C ALA A 72 -1.41 -21.61 -9.85
N LYS A 73 -0.48 -22.30 -9.18
CA LYS A 73 -0.10 -21.98 -7.79
C LYS A 73 1.10 -21.04 -7.75
N GLY A 74 1.13 -20.14 -6.78
CA GLY A 74 2.31 -19.38 -6.40
C GLY A 74 3.43 -20.31 -5.91
N TYR A 75 4.67 -19.98 -6.26
CA TYR A 75 5.87 -20.67 -5.77
C TYR A 75 6.71 -19.67 -4.96
N TYR A 76 6.63 -19.83 -3.63
CA TYR A 76 7.27 -19.05 -2.56
C TYR A 76 7.02 -17.53 -2.56
#